data_AF-B9REX3-F1
#
_entry.id   AF-B9REX3-F1
#
_cell.length_a   1.000
_cell.length_b   1.000
_cell.length_c   1.000
_cell.angle_alpha   90.00
_cell.angle_beta   90.00
_cell.angle_gamma   90.00
#
_symmetry.space_group_name_H-M   'P 1'
#
loop_
_entity.id
_entity.type
_entity.pdbx_description
1 polymer ?
#
loop_
_entity_poly.entity_id
_entity_poly.type
_entity_poly.pdbx_seq_one_letter_code
_entity_poly.pdbx_strand_id
1 'polypeptide(L)'
;MEFGFRKHRSRYQFEFVEVRTDFTEGIGIGIAYLGKVKGFVSTFQQANCDGVLSFCIRPSKLYRFSHPVPSVRISGKEGKGVPAGSFGFDTTAL
;
A
#
# COMPACT_ATOMS: atom_id res chain seq x y z
N MET A 1 0.79 4.42 -17.37
CA MET A 1 1.67 3.92 -16.29
C MET A 1 1.15 2.57 -15.86
N GLU A 2 1.90 1.50 -16.05
CA GLU A 2 1.52 0.17 -15.57
C GLU A 2 2.13 -0.08 -14.20
N PHE A 3 1.28 -0.35 -13.21
CA PHE A 3 1.67 -0.76 -11.87
C PHE A 3 1.88 -2.28 -11.89
N GLY A 4 3.08 -2.73 -11.52
CA GLY A 4 3.41 -4.15 -11.52
C GLY A 4 3.17 -4.77 -10.14
N PHE A 5 2.21 -5.68 -10.03
CA PHE A 5 2.06 -6.54 -8.85
C PHE A 5 3.08 -7.67 -8.93
N ARG A 6 4.27 -7.45 -8.35
CA ARG A 6 5.29 -8.49 -8.29
C ARG A 6 4.87 -9.51 -7.22
N LYS A 7 4.13 -10.56 -7.61
CA LYS A 7 3.86 -11.71 -6.75
C LYS A 7 5.16 -12.48 -6.51
N HIS A 8 5.83 -12.22 -5.40
CA HIS A 8 6.96 -13.03 -4.96
C HIS A 8 6.41 -14.40 -4.51
N ARG A 9 6.97 -15.51 -5.03
CA ARG A 9 6.61 -16.88 -4.61
C ARG A 9 7.19 -17.21 -3.23
N SER A 10 6.72 -16.51 -2.19
CA SER A 10 6.87 -16.92 -0.79
C SER A 10 5.56 -17.51 -0.27
N ARG A 11 5.63 -18.41 0.71
CA ARG A 11 4.45 -19.05 1.36
C ARG A 11 3.48 -18.04 1.99
N TYR A 12 3.91 -16.79 2.18
CA TYR A 12 3.10 -15.68 2.66
C TYR A 12 3.14 -14.57 1.62
N GLN A 13 1.98 -14.23 1.06
CA GLN A 13 1.78 -13.09 0.16
C GLN A 13 1.08 -11.99 0.96
N PHE A 14 1.79 -10.88 1.17
CA PHE A 14 1.23 -9.69 1.79
C PHE A 14 0.94 -8.63 0.73
N GLU A 15 -0.10 -7.85 0.96
CA GLU A 15 -0.50 -6.72 0.14
C GLU A 15 -0.21 -5.44 0.92
N PHE A 16 0.36 -4.44 0.25
CA PHE A 16 0.51 -3.11 0.85
C PHE A 16 -0.81 -2.35 0.71
N VAL A 17 -1.21 -1.71 1.79
CA VAL A 17 -2.44 -0.93 1.84
C VAL A 17 -2.17 0.38 2.58
N GLU A 18 -2.84 1.44 2.14
CA GLU A 18 -2.94 2.71 2.85
C GLU A 18 -4.19 2.67 3.74
N VAL A 19 -4.04 2.96 5.03
CA VAL A 19 -5.18 3.18 5.93
C VAL A 19 -5.73 4.58 5.70
N ARG A 20 -7.01 4.68 5.33
CA ARG A 20 -7.70 5.93 4.94
C ARG A 20 -8.61 6.48 6.03
N THR A 21 -9.12 5.62 6.91
CA THR A 21 -10.00 6.01 8.01
C THR A 21 -9.56 5.34 9.30
N ASP A 22 -9.91 5.96 10.43
CA ASP A 22 -9.81 5.29 11.72
C ASP A 22 -10.82 4.14 11.84
N PHE A 23 -10.63 3.33 12.88
CA PHE A 23 -11.56 2.26 13.21
C PHE A 23 -12.90 2.83 13.65
N THR A 24 -13.97 2.41 12.99
CA THR A 24 -15.35 2.68 13.40
C THR A 24 -16.04 1.39 13.80
N GLU A 25 -16.67 1.35 14.98
CA GLU A 25 -17.40 0.17 15.44
C GLU A 25 -18.50 -0.24 14.45
N GLY A 26 -18.67 -1.54 14.21
CA GLY A 26 -19.63 -2.07 13.23
C GLY A 26 -19.23 -1.90 11.74
N ILE A 27 -18.36 -0.94 11.41
CA ILE A 27 -17.93 -0.65 10.02
C ILE A 27 -16.52 -1.18 9.75
N GLY A 28 -15.56 -0.89 10.63
CA GLY A 28 -14.15 -1.30 10.52
C GLY A 28 -13.22 -0.18 10.05
N ILE A 29 -12.20 -0.54 9.26
CA ILE A 29 -11.15 0.37 8.77
C ILE A 29 -11.20 0.46 7.25
N GLY A 30 -11.30 1.67 6.71
CA GLY A 30 -11.18 1.94 5.28
C GLY A 30 -9.73 1.87 4.83
N ILE A 31 -9.46 1.10 3.77
CA ILE A 31 -8.14 0.95 3.19
C ILE A 31 -8.14 1.13 1.68
N ALA A 32 -6.99 1.51 1.11
CA ALA A 32 -6.75 1.54 -0.33
C ALA A 32 -5.53 0.68 -0.68
N TYR A 33 -5.59 -0.04 -1.79
CA TYR A 33 -4.47 -0.88 -2.23
C TYR A 33 -3.31 -0.04 -2.76
N LEU A 34 -2.09 -0.46 -2.42
CA LEU A 34 -0.85 0.14 -2.90
C LEU A 34 -0.10 -0.85 -3.80
N GLY A 35 0.27 -0.39 -4.99
CA GLY A 35 1.09 -1.11 -5.97
C GLY A 35 2.46 -0.49 -6.11
N LYS A 36 3.47 -1.32 -6.39
CA LYS A 36 4.84 -0.86 -6.60
C LYS A 36 4.95 -0.08 -7.91
N VAL A 37 5.55 1.11 -7.85
CA VAL A 37 5.85 1.90 -9.04
C VAL A 37 7.00 1.24 -9.79
N LYS A 38 6.80 0.98 -11.08
CA LYS A 38 7.81 0.36 -11.95
C LYS A 38 9.07 1.23 -11.99
N GLY A 39 10.24 0.61 -11.82
CA GLY A 39 11.54 1.28 -11.84
C GLY A 39 12.01 1.82 -10.49
N PHE A 40 11.19 1.75 -9.44
CA PHE A 40 11.56 2.17 -8.08
C PHE A 40 11.68 0.97 -7.14
N VAL A 41 12.55 1.05 -6.13
CA VAL A 41 12.78 -0.06 -5.19
C VAL A 41 11.68 -0.12 -4.14
N SER A 42 11.35 1.01 -3.51
CA SER A 42 10.44 1.09 -2.37
C SER A 42 9.37 2.16 -2.52
N THR A 43 9.04 2.52 -3.76
CA THR A 43 8.00 3.53 -4.06
C THR A 43 6.70 2.86 -4.46
N PHE A 44 5.60 3.28 -3.83
CA PHE A 44 4.27 2.71 -4.00
C PHE A 44 3.22 3.79 -4.24
N GLN A 45 2.18 3.47 -4.98
CA GLN A 45 1.04 4.35 -5.25
C GLN A 45 -0.26 3.57 -5.19
N GLN A 46 -1.38 4.29 -5.06
CA GLN A 46 -2.69 3.65 -5.13
C GLN A 46 -2.84 2.88 -6.44
N ALA A 47 -3.19 1.60 -6.34
CA ALA A 47 -3.28 0.71 -7.47
C ALA A 47 -4.50 -0.20 -7.38
N ASN A 48 -4.98 -0.65 -8.53
CA ASN A 48 -6.10 -1.58 -8.63
C ASN A 48 -5.62 -3.02 -8.36
N CYS A 49 -6.18 -3.67 -7.34
CA CYS A 49 -5.94 -5.09 -7.07
C CYS A 49 -7.19 -5.88 -7.46
N ASP A 50 -7.11 -6.65 -8.55
CA ASP A 50 -8.18 -7.50 -9.08
C ASP A 50 -9.54 -6.76 -9.22
N GLY A 51 -9.52 -5.53 -9.71
CA GLY A 51 -10.71 -4.68 -9.88
C GLY A 51 -11.03 -3.78 -8.69
N VAL A 52 -10.35 -3.95 -7.55
CA VAL A 52 -10.63 -3.20 -6.30
C VAL A 52 -9.56 -2.15 -6.04
N LEU A 53 -9.97 -0.90 -5.82
CA LEU A 53 -9.06 0.20 -5.44
C LEU A 53 -9.02 0.42 -3.91
N SER A 54 -10.15 0.27 -3.25
CA SER A 54 -10.32 0.51 -1.81
C SER A 54 -11.52 -0.26 -1.27
N PHE A 55 -11.47 -0.66 0.00
CA PHE A 55 -12.56 -1.33 0.70
C PHE A 55 -12.45 -1.18 2.22
N CYS A 56 -13.49 -1.58 2.95
CA CYS A 56 -13.47 -1.61 4.42
C CYS A 56 -13.13 -3.02 4.93
N ILE A 57 -12.10 -3.12 5.77
CA ILE A 57 -11.82 -4.32 6.55
C ILE A 57 -12.75 -4.30 7.77
N ARG A 58 -13.68 -5.25 7.83
CA ARG A 58 -14.60 -5.40 8.96
C ARG A 58 -13.84 -5.68 10.27
N PRO A 59 -14.40 -5.32 11.45
CA PRO A 59 -13.77 -5.56 12.75
C PRO A 59 -13.32 -7.02 12.94
N SER A 60 -14.14 -7.99 12.50
CA SER A 60 -13.82 -9.42 12.59
C SER A 60 -12.68 -9.87 11.68
N LYS A 61 -12.12 -9.00 10.83
CA LYS A 61 -11.04 -9.29 9.88
C LYS A 61 -9.79 -8.44 10.13
N LEU A 62 -9.71 -7.71 11.24
CA LEU A 62 -8.53 -6.90 11.59
C LEU A 62 -7.27 -7.74 11.82
N TYR A 63 -7.41 -9.03 12.16
CA TYR A 63 -6.29 -9.98 12.27
C TYR A 63 -5.49 -10.16 10.96
N ARG A 64 -5.98 -9.63 9.83
CA ARG A 64 -5.28 -9.64 8.54
C ARG A 64 -4.16 -8.59 8.46
N PHE A 65 -4.16 -7.59 9.34
CA PHE A 65 -3.04 -6.66 9.45
C PHE A 65 -1.86 -7.33 10.13
N SER A 66 -0.67 -7.20 9.55
CA SER A 66 0.58 -7.67 10.15
C SER A 66 1.21 -6.59 11.02
N HIS A 67 1.71 -5.53 10.38
CA HIS A 67 2.40 -4.42 11.03
C HIS A 67 2.26 -3.14 10.19
N PRO A 68 2.24 -1.95 10.82
CA PRO A 68 2.39 -0.69 10.10
C PRO A 68 3.79 -0.57 9.50
N VAL A 69 3.88 -0.13 8.25
CA VAL A 69 5.16 0.12 7.58
C VAL A 69 5.45 1.62 7.65
N PRO A 70 6.61 2.04 8.21
CA PRO A 70 7.03 3.42 8.17
C PRO A 70 7.08 3.94 6.73
N SER A 71 6.42 5.07 6.49
CA SER A 71 6.32 5.64 5.13
C SER A 71 6.47 7.15 5.13
N VAL A 72 7.02 7.66 4.04
CA VAL A 72 7.11 9.10 3.76
C VAL A 72 6.37 9.42 2.47
N ARG A 73 5.64 10.53 2.47
CA ARG A 73 4.94 11.00 1.28
C ARG A 73 5.94 11.70 0.36
N ILE A 74 6.00 11.23 -0.88
CA ILE A 74 6.91 11.71 -1.90
C ILE A 74 6.23 12.83 -2.69
N SER A 75 6.90 13.98 -2.75
CA SER A 75 6.39 15.18 -3.41
C SER A 75 6.55 15.15 -4.94
N GLY A 76 7.45 14.30 -5.45
CA GLY A 76 7.83 14.22 -6.86
C GLY A 76 9.01 15.14 -7.21
N LYS A 77 9.58 15.86 -6.24
CA LYS A 77 10.72 16.77 -6.41
C LYS A 77 12.06 16.14 -6.05
N GLU A 78 12.05 14.93 -5.50
CA GLU A 78 13.21 14.24 -4.96
C GLU A 78 14.14 13.71 -6.07
N GLY A 79 13.68 13.62 -7.32
CA GLY A 79 14.48 13.20 -8.45
C GLY A 79 13.69 13.17 -9.77
N LYS A 80 14.39 13.06 -10.90
CA LYS A 80 13.74 12.94 -12.22
C LYS A 80 12.88 11.68 -12.28
N GLY A 81 11.63 11.84 -12.69
CA GLY A 81 10.70 10.73 -12.92
C GLY A 81 10.03 10.18 -11.66
N VAL A 82 10.26 10.79 -10.50
CA VAL A 82 9.58 10.45 -9.25
C VAL A 82 8.11 10.90 -9.34
N PRO A 83 7.13 9.99 -9.28
CA PRO A 83 5.73 10.39 -9.39
C PRO A 83 5.26 11.00 -8.06
N ALA A 84 4.70 12.20 -8.15
CA ALA A 84 4.11 12.89 -7.01
C ALA A 84 2.98 12.08 -6.37
N GLY A 85 2.83 12.19 -5.05
CA GLY A 85 1.77 11.50 -4.30
C GLY A 85 2.07 10.02 -4.04
N SER A 86 3.30 9.58 -4.28
CA SER A 86 3.75 8.22 -3.93
C SER A 86 4.13 8.10 -2.45
N PHE A 87 4.22 6.87 -1.98
CA PHE A 87 4.75 6.50 -0.67
C PHE A 87 6.13 5.87 -0.84
N GLY A 88 7.14 6.42 -0.17
CA GLY A 88 8.44 5.79 0.00
C GLY A 88 8.45 4.98 1.29
N PHE A 89 8.72 3.68 1.21
CA PHE A 89 8.92 2.85 2.39
C PHE A 89 10.40 2.73 2.72
N ASP A 90 10.72 2.81 4.00
CA ASP A 90 12.02 2.37 4.50
C ASP A 90 12.02 0.83 4.54
N THR A 91 12.77 0.22 3.63
CA THR A 91 12.82 -1.24 3.49
C THR A 91 13.54 -1.93 4.65
N THR A 92 14.17 -1.19 5.57
CA THR A 92 14.80 -1.75 6.77
C THR A 92 13.76 -2.27 7.78
N ALA A 93 12.48 -1.89 7.59
CA ALA A 93 11.36 -2.27 8.44
C ALA A 93 10.44 -3.37 7.85
N LEU A 94 10.83 -4.00 6.72
CA LEU A 94 10.07 -5.04 6.00
C LEU A 94 10.56 -6.47 6.26
#